data_AF-A0A095VVW9-F1
#
_entry.id   AF-A0A095VVW9-F1
#
_cell.length_a   1.000
_cell.length_b   1.000
_cell.length_c   1.000
_cell.angle_alpha   90.00
_cell.angle_beta   90.00
_cell.angle_gamma   90.00
#
_symmetry.space_group_name_H-M   'P 1'
#
loop_
_entity.id
_entity.type
_entity.pdbx_description
1 polymer ?
#
loop_
_entity_poly.entity_id
_entity_poly.type
_entity_poly.pdbx_seq_one_letter_code
_entity_poly.pdbx_strand_id
1 'polypeptide(L)'
;MAPFYAITLVPVVTLCLAIYRFWACARRLSPEYFRELLRRAPLMRTLDVVAIGMAAFTAYYAAMGWFGFTLPFIDEEPLPPWMNIILSAVTSIACIGIVWTNAPNRFTQPTWGGMRESVVRTLVALRIIEAAEVAHALDIINAREAHK
;
A
#
# COMPACT_ATOMS: atom_id res chain seq x y z
N MET A 1 -7.75 -3.89 -28.14
CA MET A 1 -6.78 -4.07 -27.04
C MET A 1 -6.57 -2.81 -26.21
N ALA A 2 -6.56 -1.60 -26.79
CA ALA A 2 -6.46 -0.34 -26.06
C ALA A 2 -7.38 -0.15 -24.83
N PRO A 3 -8.67 -0.58 -24.81
CA PRO A 3 -9.51 -0.41 -23.62
C PRO A 3 -9.10 -1.32 -22.45
N PHE A 4 -8.38 -2.42 -22.72
CA PHE A 4 -7.93 -3.35 -21.67
C PHE A 4 -6.96 -2.66 -20.70
N TYR A 5 -5.98 -1.92 -21.25
CA TYR A 5 -4.98 -1.22 -20.46
C TYR A 5 -5.61 -0.12 -19.58
N ALA A 6 -6.72 0.49 -20.03
CA ALA A 6 -7.48 1.42 -19.21
C ALA A 6 -8.12 0.71 -18.00
N ILE A 7 -8.69 -0.48 -18.21
CA ILE A 7 -9.30 -1.29 -17.14
C ILE A 7 -8.27 -1.69 -16.07
N THR A 8 -7.02 -2.02 -16.46
CA THR A 8 -5.95 -2.32 -15.50
C THR A 8 -5.39 -1.08 -14.82
N LEU A 9 -5.37 0.08 -15.50
CA LEU A 9 -4.80 1.31 -14.95
C LEU A 9 -5.71 2.02 -13.95
N VAL A 10 -7.01 2.11 -14.22
CA VAL A 10 -7.97 2.82 -13.35
C VAL A 10 -7.89 2.39 -11.87
N PRO A 11 -7.95 1.08 -11.51
CA PRO A 11 -7.87 0.68 -10.11
C PRO A 11 -6.50 1.01 -9.51
N VAL A 12 -5.43 0.81 -10.26
CA VAL A 12 -4.07 1.07 -9.81
C VAL A 12 -3.83 2.56 -9.52
N VAL A 13 -4.30 3.44 -10.39
CA VAL A 13 -4.20 4.90 -10.20
C VAL A 13 -5.01 5.36 -9.00
N THR A 14 -6.23 4.86 -8.84
CA THR A 14 -7.08 5.21 -7.69
C THR A 14 -6.46 4.77 -6.37
N LEU A 15 -5.84 3.58 -6.32
CA LEU A 15 -5.08 3.11 -5.17
C LEU A 15 -3.84 3.96 -4.89
N CYS A 16 -3.08 4.33 -5.91
CA CYS A 16 -1.93 5.23 -5.74
C CYS A 16 -2.34 6.59 -5.15
N LEU A 17 -3.46 7.15 -5.62
CA LEU A 17 -4.02 8.39 -5.08
C LEU A 17 -4.46 8.23 -3.62
N ALA A 18 -5.04 7.09 -3.25
CA ALA A 18 -5.42 6.78 -1.87
C ALA A 18 -4.20 6.68 -0.95
N ILE A 19 -3.16 5.93 -1.37
CA ILE A 19 -1.87 5.82 -0.66
C ILE A 19 -1.24 7.21 -0.50
N TYR A 20 -1.15 7.99 -1.59
CA TYR A 20 -0.60 9.34 -1.55
C TYR A 20 -1.35 10.23 -0.55
N ARG A 21 -2.68 10.24 -0.62
CA ARG A 21 -3.52 11.05 0.29
C ARG A 21 -3.32 10.65 1.75
N PHE A 22 -3.27 9.36 2.04
CA PHE A 22 -3.03 8.85 3.39
C PHE A 22 -1.69 9.36 3.94
N TRP A 23 -0.60 9.18 3.20
CA TRP A 23 0.73 9.62 3.64
C TRP A 23 0.89 11.15 3.64
N ALA A 24 0.17 11.86 2.78
CA ALA A 24 0.09 13.32 2.83
C ALA A 24 -0.64 13.80 4.10
N CYS A 25 -1.74 13.16 4.48
CA CYS A 25 -2.44 13.44 5.73
C CYS A 25 -1.58 13.11 6.96
N ALA A 26 -0.90 11.95 6.96
CA ALA A 26 -0.02 11.54 8.04
C ALA A 26 1.12 12.54 8.29
N ARG A 27 1.72 13.07 7.22
CA ARG A 27 2.75 14.12 7.30
C ARG A 27 2.24 15.46 7.83
N ARG A 28 0.93 15.73 7.76
CA ARG A 28 0.32 17.01 8.17
C ARG A 28 -0.14 17.05 9.63
N LEU A 29 -0.25 15.92 10.34
CA LEU A 29 -0.71 15.92 11.75
C LEU A 29 0.37 16.47 12.69
N SER A 30 1.51 15.79 12.78
CA SER A 30 2.73 16.30 13.43
C SER A 30 3.91 15.38 13.06
N PRO A 31 5.16 15.86 13.11
CA PRO A 31 6.34 15.03 12.85
C PRO A 31 6.49 13.85 13.82
N GLU A 32 6.07 14.03 15.07
CA GLU A 32 6.13 13.01 16.12
C GLU A 32 5.15 11.87 15.86
N TYR A 33 3.89 12.20 15.54
CA TYR A 33 2.88 11.21 15.17
C TYR A 33 3.28 10.43 13.92
N PHE A 34 3.87 11.11 12.94
CA PHE A 34 4.37 10.46 11.73
C PHE A 34 5.50 9.47 12.04
N ARG A 35 6.46 9.86 12.89
CA ARG A 35 7.56 8.98 13.30
C ARG A 35 7.05 7.79 14.10
N GLU A 36 6.10 8.00 14.99
CA GLU A 36 5.46 6.95 15.78
C GLU A 36 4.74 5.94 14.88
N LEU A 37 3.96 6.41 13.91
CA LEU A 37 3.28 5.55 12.94
C LEU A 37 4.28 4.67 12.17
N LEU A 38 5.40 5.25 11.72
CA LEU A 38 6.44 4.50 11.02
C LEU A 38 7.17 3.49 11.91
N ARG A 39 7.39 3.83 13.19
CA ARG A 39 8.03 2.95 14.16
C ARG A 39 7.15 1.74 14.50
N ARG A 40 5.84 1.98 14.68
CA ARG A 40 4.87 0.95 15.06
C ARG A 40 4.47 0.02 13.90
N ALA A 41 4.49 0.52 12.66
CA ALA A 41 4.07 -0.24 11.49
C ALA A 41 5.06 -0.08 10.31
N PRO A 42 6.30 -0.59 10.42
CA PRO A 42 7.32 -0.44 9.37
C PRO A 42 6.95 -1.18 8.07
N LEU A 43 6.27 -2.33 8.21
CA LEU A 43 5.81 -3.12 7.06
C LEU A 43 4.74 -2.38 6.24
N MET A 44 3.94 -1.53 6.91
CA MET A 44 2.85 -0.79 6.28
C MET A 44 3.34 0.12 5.16
N ARG A 45 4.38 0.92 5.42
CA ARG A 45 5.00 1.79 4.42
C ARG A 45 5.71 0.98 3.34
N THR A 46 6.36 -0.09 3.72
CA THR A 46 7.10 -0.95 2.79
C THR A 46 6.14 -1.55 1.75
N LEU A 47 5.03 -2.14 2.20
CA LEU A 47 4.01 -2.70 1.32
C LEU A 47 3.33 -1.64 0.44
N ASP A 48 3.11 -0.41 0.94
CA ASP A 48 2.62 0.69 0.11
C ASP A 48 3.60 1.09 -0.99
N VAL A 49 4.91 1.07 -0.71
CA VAL A 49 5.95 1.31 -1.72
C VAL A 49 5.97 0.18 -2.75
N VAL A 50 5.86 -1.08 -2.33
CA VAL A 50 5.76 -2.23 -3.26
C VAL A 50 4.51 -2.11 -4.12
N ALA A 51 3.36 -1.72 -3.55
CA ALA A 51 2.13 -1.50 -4.31
C ALA A 51 2.29 -0.39 -5.37
N ILE A 52 2.97 0.71 -5.04
CA ILE A 52 3.33 1.76 -6.01
C ILE A 52 4.28 1.23 -7.09
N GLY A 53 5.22 0.34 -6.74
CA GLY A 53 6.07 -0.33 -7.72
C GLY A 53 5.26 -1.16 -8.72
N MET A 54 4.34 -2.01 -8.23
CA MET A 54 3.44 -2.78 -9.09
C MET A 54 2.53 -1.89 -9.93
N ALA A 55 2.15 -0.73 -9.39
CA ALA A 55 1.41 0.27 -10.13
C ALA A 55 2.20 0.86 -11.31
N ALA A 56 3.46 1.20 -11.07
CA ALA A 56 4.37 1.71 -12.09
C ALA A 56 4.60 0.67 -13.20
N PHE A 57 4.76 -0.61 -12.85
CA PHE A 57 4.85 -1.69 -13.86
C PHE A 57 3.57 -1.80 -14.69
N THR A 58 2.39 -1.68 -14.07
CA THR A 58 1.11 -1.68 -14.81
C THR A 58 1.05 -0.51 -15.81
N ALA A 59 1.51 0.67 -15.41
CA ALA A 59 1.59 1.83 -16.29
C ALA A 59 2.63 1.66 -17.42
N TYR A 60 3.75 1.01 -17.14
CA TYR A 60 4.76 0.67 -18.14
C TYR A 60 4.19 -0.25 -19.23
N TYR A 61 3.59 -1.38 -18.87
CA TYR A 61 3.00 -2.30 -19.84
C TYR A 61 1.83 -1.69 -20.61
N ALA A 62 1.03 -0.84 -19.96
CA ALA A 62 0.00 -0.06 -20.64
C ALA A 62 0.59 0.93 -21.66
N ALA A 63 1.64 1.66 -21.30
CA ALA A 63 2.33 2.59 -22.20
C ALA A 63 2.98 1.86 -23.38
N MET A 64 3.60 0.71 -23.15
CA MET A 64 4.11 -0.15 -24.21
C MET A 64 2.98 -0.60 -25.14
N GLY A 65 1.84 -0.99 -24.59
CA GLY A 65 0.70 -1.48 -25.37
C GLY A 65 -0.03 -0.41 -26.19
N TRP A 66 0.01 0.85 -25.75
CA TRP A 66 -0.62 1.96 -26.47
C TRP A 66 0.32 2.64 -27.45
N PHE A 67 1.58 2.84 -27.07
CA PHE A 67 2.52 3.70 -27.78
C PHE A 67 3.71 2.95 -28.39
N GLY A 68 3.84 1.64 -28.12
CA GLY A 68 5.04 0.88 -28.49
C GLY A 68 6.28 1.32 -27.72
N PHE A 69 6.10 2.02 -26.59
CA PHE A 69 7.20 2.52 -25.76
C PHE A 69 7.89 1.38 -25.00
N THR A 70 9.21 1.30 -25.09
CA THR A 70 10.03 0.35 -24.33
C THR A 70 11.07 1.10 -23.51
N LEU A 71 11.44 0.54 -22.35
CA LEU A 71 12.56 1.04 -21.57
C LEU A 71 13.78 0.15 -21.88
N PRO A 72 14.90 0.72 -22.35
CA PRO A 72 16.04 -0.07 -22.84
C PRO A 72 16.72 -0.94 -21.77
N PHE A 73 16.43 -0.70 -20.50
CA PHE A 73 16.93 -1.51 -19.37
C PHE A 73 15.98 -2.64 -18.95
N ILE A 74 14.78 -2.69 -19.53
CA ILE A 74 13.73 -3.66 -19.19
C ILE A 74 13.44 -4.54 -20.41
N ASP A 75 13.14 -3.92 -21.55
CA ASP A 75 12.86 -4.62 -22.81
C ASP A 75 13.53 -3.87 -23.98
N GLU A 76 14.27 -4.59 -24.82
CA GLU A 76 14.90 -4.03 -26.02
C GLU A 76 13.88 -3.79 -27.15
N GLU A 77 12.85 -4.65 -27.22
CA GLU A 77 11.78 -4.58 -28.22
C GLU A 77 10.40 -4.67 -27.56
N PRO A 78 9.33 -4.13 -28.18
CA PRO A 78 7.98 -4.25 -27.65
C PRO A 78 7.55 -5.71 -27.56
N LEU A 79 6.99 -6.06 -26.40
CA LEU A 79 6.55 -7.43 -26.14
C LEU A 79 5.40 -7.85 -27.08
N PRO A 80 5.27 -9.15 -27.38
CA PRO A 80 4.11 -9.68 -28.07
C PRO A 80 2.81 -9.24 -27.38
N PRO A 81 1.74 -8.89 -28.14
CA PRO A 81 0.54 -8.28 -27.56
C PRO A 81 -0.11 -9.11 -26.44
N TRP A 82 -0.11 -10.44 -26.57
CA TRP A 82 -0.67 -11.34 -25.57
C TRP A 82 0.13 -11.32 -24.26
N MET A 83 1.46 -11.24 -24.34
CA MET A 83 2.34 -11.22 -23.18
C MET A 83 2.23 -9.89 -22.43
N ASN A 84 2.19 -8.78 -23.16
CA ASN A 84 2.02 -7.45 -22.58
C ASN A 84 0.68 -7.30 -21.83
N ILE A 85 -0.40 -7.86 -22.40
CA ILE A 85 -1.72 -7.92 -21.75
C ILE A 85 -1.65 -8.70 -20.44
N ILE A 86 -1.03 -9.89 -20.44
CA ILE A 86 -0.92 -10.71 -19.24
C ILE A 86 -0.11 -10.00 -18.17
N LEU A 87 1.04 -9.39 -18.52
CA LEU A 87 1.88 -8.69 -17.56
C LEU A 87 1.17 -7.49 -16.96
N SER A 88 0.49 -6.67 -17.78
CA SER A 88 -0.35 -5.56 -17.30
C SER A 88 -1.44 -6.03 -16.34
N ALA A 89 -2.07 -7.17 -16.62
CA ALA A 89 -3.10 -7.74 -15.76
C ALA A 89 -2.53 -8.23 -14.42
N VAL A 90 -1.44 -8.99 -14.47
CA VAL A 90 -0.78 -9.57 -13.29
C VAL A 90 -0.27 -8.47 -12.37
N THR A 91 0.37 -7.43 -12.91
CA THR A 91 0.88 -6.32 -12.08
C THR A 91 -0.25 -5.50 -11.47
N SER A 92 -1.36 -5.33 -12.19
CA SER A 92 -2.56 -4.68 -11.67
C SER A 92 -3.17 -5.49 -10.53
N ILE A 93 -3.36 -6.80 -10.71
CA ILE A 93 -3.91 -7.70 -9.70
C ILE A 93 -2.99 -7.75 -8.47
N ALA A 94 -1.67 -7.83 -8.67
CA ALA A 94 -0.70 -7.81 -7.58
C ALA A 94 -0.76 -6.49 -6.79
N CYS A 95 -0.86 -5.34 -7.46
CA CYS A 95 -1.05 -4.05 -6.80
C CYS A 95 -2.30 -4.06 -5.91
N ILE A 96 -3.44 -4.50 -6.46
CA ILE A 96 -4.71 -4.61 -5.72
C ILE A 96 -4.56 -5.57 -4.53
N GLY A 97 -3.94 -6.73 -4.72
CA GLY A 97 -3.75 -7.74 -3.65
C GLY A 97 -2.86 -7.24 -2.52
N ILE A 98 -1.76 -6.55 -2.83
CA ILE A 98 -0.88 -5.94 -1.82
C ILE A 98 -1.64 -4.88 -1.03
N VAL A 99 -2.42 -4.03 -1.70
CA VAL A 99 -3.21 -3.01 -1.01
C VAL A 99 -4.32 -3.64 -0.17
N TRP A 100 -4.99 -4.68 -0.65
CA TRP A 100 -6.04 -5.38 0.09
C TRP A 100 -5.52 -5.97 1.40
N THR A 101 -4.34 -6.58 1.36
CA THR A 101 -3.69 -7.16 2.56
C THR A 101 -3.14 -6.09 3.49
N ASN A 102 -2.56 -5.01 2.97
CA ASN A 102 -1.93 -3.96 3.76
C ASN A 102 -2.92 -2.93 4.33
N ALA A 103 -4.06 -2.72 3.65
CA ALA A 103 -4.91 -1.56 3.83
C ALA A 103 -6.43 -1.87 3.89
N PRO A 104 -6.88 -3.00 4.47
CA PRO A 104 -8.24 -3.51 4.28
C PRO A 104 -9.32 -2.47 4.59
N ASN A 105 -9.12 -1.67 5.64
CA ASN A 105 -10.05 -0.62 6.05
C ASN A 105 -9.52 0.82 5.84
N ARG A 106 -8.27 1.01 5.42
CA ARG A 106 -7.64 2.35 5.42
C ARG A 106 -8.18 3.26 4.34
N PHE A 107 -8.68 2.68 3.24
CA PHE A 107 -9.07 3.42 2.04
C PHE A 107 -10.58 3.40 1.77
N THR A 108 -11.40 3.03 2.76
CA THR A 108 -12.87 2.97 2.63
C THR A 108 -13.51 4.33 2.36
N GLN A 109 -12.89 5.42 2.81
CA GLN A 109 -13.33 6.79 2.53
C GLN A 109 -12.19 7.60 1.90
N PRO A 110 -12.04 7.58 0.56
CA PRO A 110 -10.92 8.23 -0.15
C PRO A 110 -11.05 9.76 -0.28
N THR A 111 -11.74 10.42 0.66
CA THR A 111 -11.82 11.88 0.76
C THR A 111 -10.68 12.40 1.65
N TRP A 112 -10.37 13.70 1.58
CA TRP A 112 -9.36 14.30 2.46
C TRP A 112 -9.74 14.20 3.95
N GLY A 113 -11.03 14.32 4.28
CA GLY A 113 -11.54 14.13 5.63
C GLY A 113 -11.44 12.68 6.10
N GLY A 114 -11.96 11.73 5.29
CA GLY A 114 -11.91 10.30 5.59
C GLY A 114 -10.48 9.76 5.71
N MET A 115 -9.54 10.29 4.93
CA MET A 115 -8.13 9.93 5.04
C MET A 115 -7.48 10.42 6.33
N ARG A 116 -7.83 11.61 6.83
CA ARG A 116 -7.36 12.10 8.14
C ARG A 116 -7.89 11.22 9.27
N GLU A 117 -9.19 10.90 9.23
CA GLU A 117 -9.80 9.98 10.17
C GLU A 117 -9.11 8.61 10.12
N SER A 118 -8.86 8.08 8.92
CA SER A 118 -8.19 6.80 8.79
C SER A 118 -6.77 6.80 9.36
N VAL A 119 -6.00 7.88 9.20
CA VAL A 119 -4.67 8.01 9.82
C VAL A 119 -4.77 7.93 11.35
N VAL A 120 -5.68 8.71 11.94
CA VAL A 120 -5.88 8.72 13.40
C VAL A 120 -6.34 7.36 13.90
N ARG A 121 -7.31 6.74 13.22
CA ARG A 121 -7.83 5.41 13.56
C ARG A 121 -6.73 4.35 13.50
N THR A 122 -5.88 4.37 12.47
CA THR A 122 -4.73 3.45 12.37
C THR A 122 -3.76 3.67 13.52
N LEU A 123 -3.43 4.91 13.87
CA LEU A 123 -2.53 5.21 14.99
C LEU A 123 -3.10 4.74 16.34
N VAL A 124 -4.38 5.04 16.61
CA VAL A 124 -5.05 4.62 17.84
C VAL A 124 -5.09 3.09 17.95
N ALA A 125 -5.41 2.39 16.87
CA ALA A 125 -5.38 0.92 16.85
C ALA A 125 -3.99 0.38 17.22
N LEU A 126 -2.92 0.93 16.65
CA LEU A 126 -1.55 0.52 16.97
C LEU A 126 -1.15 0.81 18.43
N ARG A 127 -1.68 1.88 19.03
CA ARG A 127 -1.46 2.20 20.45
C ARG A 127 -2.19 1.23 21.37
N ILE A 128 -3.43 0.86 21.04
CA ILE A 128 -4.22 -0.11 21.81
C ILE A 128 -3.55 -1.49 21.77
N ILE A 129 -3.08 -1.93 20.59
CA ILE A 129 -2.40 -3.21 20.43
C ILE A 129 -1.14 -3.26 21.29
N GLU A 130 -0.28 -2.24 21.23
CA GLU A 130 0.95 -2.21 22.05
C GLU A 130 0.63 -2.21 23.55
N ALA A 131 -0.37 -1.44 24.00
CA ALA A 131 -0.78 -1.45 25.40
C ALA A 131 -1.28 -2.83 25.86
N ALA A 132 -2.02 -3.54 25.01
CA ALA A 132 -2.47 -4.90 25.28
C ALA A 132 -1.32 -5.91 25.32
N GLU A 133 -0.35 -5.81 24.40
CA GLU A 133 0.85 -6.64 24.37
C GLU A 133 1.71 -6.45 25.63
N VAL A 134 1.89 -5.20 26.07
CA VAL A 134 2.64 -4.87 27.29
C VAL A 134 1.93 -5.38 28.54
N ALA A 135 0.60 -5.19 28.64
CA ALA A 135 -0.18 -5.69 29.77
C ALA A 135 -0.11 -7.22 29.88
N HIS A 136 -0.21 -7.92 28.74
CA HIS A 136 -0.08 -9.37 28.69
C HIS A 136 1.33 -9.85 29.08
N ALA A 137 2.38 -9.16 28.61
CA ALA A 137 3.75 -9.49 28.97
C ALA A 137 4.01 -9.32 30.48
N LEU A 138 3.48 -8.26 31.10
CA LEU A 138 3.57 -8.03 32.55
C LEU A 138 2.87 -9.13 33.35
N ASP A 139 1.69 -9.57 32.92
CA ASP A 139 0.95 -10.65 33.57
C ASP A 139 1.73 -11.97 33.57
N ILE A 140 2.35 -12.32 32.43
CA ILE A 140 3.22 -13.50 32.32
C ILE A 140 4.43 -13.40 33.26
N ILE A 141 5.05 -12.23 33.38
CA ILE A 141 6.20 -12.01 34.27
C ILE A 141 5.77 -12.17 35.73
N ASN A 142 4.69 -11.51 36.15
CA ASN A 142 4.18 -11.59 37.52
C ASN A 142 3.77 -13.01 37.90
N ALA A 143 3.10 -13.74 37.00
CA ALA A 143 2.74 -15.14 37.21
C ALA A 143 3.99 -16.03 37.39
N ARG A 144 5.06 -15.76 36.64
CA ARG A 144 6.33 -16.49 36.77
C ARG A 144 7.05 -16.19 38.09
N GLU A 145 6.96 -14.96 38.59
CA GLU A 145 7.53 -14.57 39.88
C GLU A 145 6.75 -15.16 41.06
N ALA A 146 5.42 -15.27 40.97
CA ALA A 146 4.58 -15.88 42.00
C ALA A 146 4.76 -17.41 42.13
N HIS A 147 5.33 -18.07 41.12
CA HIS A 147 5.64 -19.50 41.11
C HIS A 147 7.09 -19.84 41.51
N LYS A 148 7.91 -18.83 41.85
CA LYS A 148 9.24 -19.00 42.45
C LYS A 148 9.18 -18.89 43.96
#